data_AF-A0A963E4A6-F1
#
_entry.id   AF-A0A963E4A6-F1
#
_cell.length_a   1.000
_cell.length_b   1.000
_cell.length_c   1.000
_cell.angle_alpha   90.00
_cell.angle_beta   90.00
_cell.angle_gamma   90.00
#
_symmetry.space_group_name_H-M   'P 1'
#
loop_
_entity.id
_entity.type
_entity.pdbx_description
1 polymer ?
#
loop_
_entity_poly.entity_id
_entity_poly.type
_entity_poly.pdbx_seq_one_letter_code
_entity_poly.pdbx_strand_id
1 'polypeptide(L)'
;MQRFAGTGLTYGDLPGANDGIVGYETLGCPVNFDDLQLPVAAERPGLPKEIQIVAFTPSSNLAVGEYRASISALTDQGDLEFIASRICGDTSKANLARVRHGKSVMPTCRPAGAAGGEVVTIGTVDWVFGLATNPAVARVTAKVLDHLLG
;
A
#
# COMPACT_ATOMS: atom_id res chain seq x y z
N MET A 1 -10.38 9.58 10.76
CA MET A 1 -11.52 8.75 10.31
C MET A 1 -12.55 9.51 9.46
N GLN A 2 -12.55 10.87 9.42
CA GLN A 2 -13.47 11.66 8.58
C GLN A 2 -13.42 11.34 7.07
N ARG A 3 -12.25 10.98 6.52
CA ARG A 3 -12.01 10.73 5.08
C ARG A 3 -12.79 9.56 4.48
N PHE A 4 -13.28 8.64 5.31
CA PHE A 4 -14.11 7.51 4.89
C PHE A 4 -15.46 7.51 5.60
N ALA A 5 -15.86 8.65 6.17
CA ALA A 5 -17.18 8.75 6.76
C ALA A 5 -18.26 8.50 5.69
N GLY A 6 -19.26 7.67 6.05
CA GLY A 6 -20.35 7.30 5.14
C GLY A 6 -19.98 6.27 4.06
N THR A 7 -18.80 5.63 4.11
CA THR A 7 -18.51 4.45 3.28
C THR A 7 -19.17 3.18 3.84
N GLY A 8 -19.48 3.17 5.15
CA GLY A 8 -19.93 1.96 5.86
C GLY A 8 -18.81 0.97 6.17
N LEU A 9 -17.56 1.28 5.81
CA LEU A 9 -16.40 0.43 6.07
C LEU A 9 -15.97 0.52 7.54
N THR A 10 -15.57 -0.63 8.07
CA THR A 10 -15.13 -0.86 9.44
C THR A 10 -13.78 -1.61 9.45
N TYR A 11 -13.20 -1.74 10.63
CA TYR A 11 -11.92 -2.43 10.78
C TYR A 11 -12.05 -3.91 10.39
N GLY A 12 -11.25 -4.34 9.41
CA GLY A 12 -11.24 -5.72 8.89
C GLY A 12 -12.00 -5.90 7.58
N ASP A 13 -12.74 -4.91 7.10
CA ASP A 13 -13.38 -4.98 5.79
C ASP A 13 -12.34 -5.02 4.66
N LEU A 14 -12.62 -5.82 3.62
CA LEU A 14 -11.73 -6.04 2.47
C LEU A 14 -12.40 -5.56 1.17
N PRO A 15 -12.56 -4.23 0.97
CA PRO A 15 -13.14 -3.71 -0.26
C PRO A 15 -12.29 -4.15 -1.47
N GLY A 16 -12.95 -4.56 -2.56
CA GLY A 16 -12.29 -5.00 -3.79
C GLY A 16 -11.48 -6.30 -3.69
N ALA A 17 -11.68 -7.12 -2.65
CA ALA A 17 -10.97 -8.41 -2.51
C ALA A 17 -11.16 -9.34 -3.73
N ASN A 18 -12.33 -9.30 -4.36
CA ASN A 18 -12.64 -10.09 -5.56
C ASN A 18 -12.19 -9.41 -6.87
N ASP A 19 -11.86 -8.13 -6.82
CA ASP A 19 -11.53 -7.29 -7.97
C ASP A 19 -10.00 -7.18 -8.19
N GLY A 20 -9.19 -7.80 -7.30
CA GLY A 20 -7.74 -7.82 -7.45
C GLY A 20 -7.07 -6.46 -7.26
N ILE A 21 -7.64 -5.59 -6.42
CA ILE A 21 -7.28 -4.16 -6.38
C ILE A 21 -5.93 -3.84 -5.72
N VAL A 22 -5.25 -4.83 -5.13
CA VAL A 22 -3.94 -4.65 -4.51
C VAL A 22 -2.93 -5.59 -5.16
N GLY A 23 -2.00 -5.02 -5.92
CA GLY A 23 -1.10 -5.80 -6.73
C GLY A 23 -0.32 -4.96 -7.73
N TYR A 24 0.42 -5.70 -8.56
CA TYR A 24 1.38 -5.21 -9.55
C TYR A 24 2.55 -4.41 -8.95
N GLU A 25 2.29 -3.22 -8.43
CA GLU A 25 3.24 -2.44 -7.65
C GLU A 25 2.54 -1.85 -6.41
N THR A 26 3.22 -1.89 -5.27
CA THR A 26 2.66 -1.43 -4.00
C THR A 26 3.59 -0.42 -3.32
N LEU A 27 2.98 0.53 -2.61
CA LEU A 27 3.70 1.46 -1.74
C LEU A 27 3.50 1.04 -0.29
N GLY A 28 4.62 0.93 0.42
CA GLY A 28 4.69 0.45 1.80
C GLY A 28 5.60 1.29 2.67
N CYS A 29 5.42 1.16 3.98
CA CYS A 29 6.40 1.56 4.99
C CYS A 29 6.50 0.48 6.07
N PRO A 30 7.56 0.48 6.89
CA PRO A 30 7.54 -0.26 8.14
C PRO A 30 6.35 0.19 8.99
N VAL A 31 5.57 -0.77 9.49
CA VAL A 31 4.34 -0.53 10.25
C VAL A 31 4.48 -1.19 11.62
N ASN A 32 4.19 -0.43 12.67
CA ASN A 32 3.96 -0.91 14.01
C ASN A 32 2.45 -0.93 14.30
N PHE A 33 2.06 -1.52 15.43
CA PHE A 33 0.72 -1.39 15.98
C PHE A 33 0.81 -0.66 17.32
N ASP A 34 -0.09 0.29 17.54
CA ASP A 34 -0.20 1.00 18.81
C ASP A 34 -0.92 0.14 19.88
N ASP A 35 -1.13 0.70 21.07
CA ASP A 35 -1.80 0.02 22.18
C ASP A 35 -3.28 -0.33 21.86
N LEU A 36 -3.87 0.32 20.86
CA LEU A 36 -5.21 0.03 20.35
C LEU A 36 -5.21 -0.97 19.19
N GLN A 37 -4.04 -1.53 18.85
CA GLN A 37 -3.83 -2.43 17.73
C GLN A 37 -4.15 -1.78 16.37
N LEU A 38 -3.99 -0.46 16.25
CA LEU A 38 -4.12 0.27 15.00
C LEU A 38 -2.75 0.42 14.31
N PRO A 39 -2.71 0.33 12.97
CA PRO A 39 -1.46 0.45 12.23
C PRO A 39 -0.92 1.89 12.30
N VAL A 40 0.34 2.01 12.71
CA VAL A 40 1.07 3.29 12.72
C VAL A 40 2.36 3.14 11.94
N ALA A 41 2.75 4.19 11.21
CA ALA A 41 4.03 4.20 10.51
C ALA A 41 5.16 4.16 11.54
N ALA A 42 6.10 3.22 11.38
CA ALA A 42 7.31 3.24 12.21
C ALA A 42 8.21 4.39 11.76
N GLU A 43 8.89 5.02 12.71
CA GLU A 43 9.78 6.14 12.43
C GLU A 43 10.90 5.74 11.46
N ARG A 44 11.12 6.57 10.44
CA ARG A 44 12.19 6.39 9.46
C ARG A 44 12.64 7.76 8.92
N PRO A 45 13.94 7.99 8.71
CA PRO A 45 14.42 9.18 8.03
C PRO A 45 13.73 9.39 6.68
N GLY A 46 13.30 10.61 6.42
CA GLY A 46 12.64 11.01 5.16
C GLY A 46 11.12 10.78 5.12
N LEU A 47 10.52 10.15 6.14
CA LEU A 47 9.06 10.12 6.27
C LEU A 47 8.56 11.46 6.85
N PRO A 48 7.42 11.98 6.37
CA PRO A 48 6.70 13.05 7.05
C PRO A 48 6.48 12.72 8.54
N LYS A 49 6.59 13.73 9.41
CA LYS A 49 6.44 13.54 10.87
C LYS A 49 5.05 13.05 11.27
N GLU A 50 4.03 13.44 10.50
CA GLU A 50 2.64 13.10 10.76
C GLU A 50 2.10 12.27 9.58
N ILE A 51 2.16 10.94 9.72
CA ILE A 51 1.54 9.99 8.81
C ILE A 51 0.45 9.25 9.57
N GLN A 52 -0.77 9.27 9.03
CA GLN A 52 -1.83 8.38 9.45
C GLN A 52 -1.98 7.27 8.42
N ILE A 53 -1.88 6.00 8.85
CA ILE A 53 -2.23 4.85 8.02
C ILE A 53 -3.72 4.57 8.24
N VAL A 54 -4.49 4.56 7.15
CA VAL A 54 -5.95 4.38 7.22
C VAL A 54 -6.42 3.05 6.66
N ALA A 55 -5.59 2.37 5.87
CA ALA A 55 -5.78 1.01 5.42
C ALA A 55 -4.41 0.37 5.15
N PHE A 56 -4.31 -0.94 5.27
CA PHE A 56 -3.14 -1.68 4.82
C PHE A 56 -3.53 -3.10 4.44
N THR A 57 -2.70 -3.75 3.63
CA THR A 57 -2.74 -5.19 3.40
C THR A 57 -1.32 -5.72 3.25
N PRO A 58 -1.00 -6.94 3.72
CA PRO A 58 0.28 -7.57 3.43
C PRO A 58 0.56 -7.62 1.92
N SER A 59 1.82 -7.41 1.53
CA SER A 59 2.29 -7.61 0.16
C SER A 59 3.62 -8.36 0.16
N SER A 60 3.98 -8.96 -0.97
CA SER A 60 5.25 -9.69 -1.12
C SER A 60 5.86 -9.35 -2.46
N ASN A 61 7.18 -9.18 -2.48
CA ASN A 61 7.93 -9.25 -3.72
C ASN A 61 8.00 -10.71 -4.16
N LEU A 62 7.77 -10.95 -5.45
CA LEU A 62 7.78 -12.29 -6.03
C LEU A 62 9.19 -12.62 -6.50
N ALA A 63 9.67 -13.82 -6.15
CA ALA A 63 10.92 -14.35 -6.64
C ALA A 63 10.77 -14.91 -8.07
N VAL A 64 11.89 -15.15 -8.73
CA VAL A 64 11.92 -15.87 -10.02
C VAL A 64 11.16 -17.19 -9.88
N GLY A 65 10.20 -17.42 -10.79
CA GLY A 65 9.35 -18.61 -10.80
C GLY A 65 8.16 -18.59 -9.83
N GLU A 66 7.95 -17.53 -9.04
CA GLU A 66 6.77 -17.37 -8.18
C GLU A 66 5.59 -16.67 -8.87
N TYR A 67 5.80 -16.07 -10.06
CA TYR A 67 4.71 -15.49 -10.84
C TYR A 67 3.69 -16.55 -11.25
N ARG A 68 2.41 -16.20 -11.14
CA ARG A 68 1.33 -17.08 -11.60
C ARG A 68 1.42 -17.26 -13.11
N ALA A 69 1.00 -18.42 -13.60
CA ALA A 69 1.03 -18.78 -15.02
C ALA A 69 0.30 -17.77 -15.94
N SER A 70 -0.68 -17.03 -15.42
CA SER A 70 -1.38 -15.95 -16.13
C SER A 70 -0.52 -14.71 -16.40
N ILE A 71 0.67 -14.63 -15.81
CA ILE A 71 1.64 -13.53 -15.95
C ILE A 71 2.97 -14.13 -16.44
N SER A 72 2.92 -14.96 -17.49
CA SER A 72 4.07 -15.73 -17.98
C SER A 72 5.18 -14.88 -18.60
N ALA A 73 4.87 -13.64 -19.00
CA ALA A 73 5.80 -12.70 -19.62
C ALA A 73 6.93 -12.22 -18.69
N LEU A 74 6.89 -12.57 -17.40
CA LEU A 74 7.87 -12.17 -16.37
C LEU A 74 8.55 -13.37 -15.71
N THR A 75 8.48 -14.57 -16.29
CA THR A 75 8.94 -15.82 -15.65
C THR A 75 10.46 -15.91 -15.44
N ASP A 76 11.24 -15.12 -16.17
CA ASP A 76 12.69 -14.98 -16.00
C ASP A 76 13.09 -13.78 -15.12
N GLN A 77 12.10 -13.05 -14.60
CA GLN A 77 12.28 -11.92 -13.69
C GLN A 77 11.82 -12.28 -12.28
N GLY A 78 12.38 -11.60 -11.29
CA GLY A 78 11.99 -11.70 -9.90
C GLY A 78 12.14 -10.34 -9.24
N ASP A 79 11.01 -9.74 -8.86
CA ASP A 79 10.98 -8.47 -8.11
C ASP A 79 11.85 -8.59 -6.85
N LEU A 80 11.84 -9.76 -6.21
CA LEU A 80 12.60 -10.02 -5.01
C LEU A 80 14.11 -9.88 -5.23
N GLU A 81 14.64 -10.58 -6.22
CA GLU A 81 16.06 -10.53 -6.60
C GLU A 81 16.44 -9.13 -7.11
N PHE A 82 15.57 -8.53 -7.93
CA PHE A 82 15.78 -7.19 -8.46
C PHE A 82 15.91 -6.16 -7.34
N ILE A 83 14.95 -6.11 -6.41
CA ILE A 83 14.96 -5.18 -5.28
C ILE A 83 16.13 -5.45 -4.35
N ALA A 84 16.43 -6.71 -4.02
CA ALA A 84 17.56 -7.07 -3.17
C ALA A 84 18.89 -6.54 -3.75
N SER A 85 19.12 -6.78 -5.05
CA SER A 85 20.33 -6.31 -5.72
C SER A 85 20.48 -4.78 -5.69
N ARG A 86 19.38 -4.03 -5.85
CA ARG A 86 19.41 -2.55 -5.94
C ARG A 86 19.46 -1.87 -4.58
N ILE A 87 18.73 -2.39 -3.61
CA ILE A 87 18.61 -1.77 -2.28
C ILE A 87 19.70 -2.27 -1.32
N CYS A 88 20.10 -3.54 -1.44
CA CYS A 88 21.03 -4.17 -0.52
C CYS A 88 22.40 -4.50 -1.15
N GLY A 89 22.53 -4.42 -2.47
CA GLY A 89 23.79 -4.61 -3.21
C GLY A 89 24.05 -6.05 -3.67
N ASP A 90 23.32 -7.05 -3.16
CA ASP A 90 23.42 -8.45 -3.60
C ASP A 90 22.09 -9.21 -3.38
N THR A 91 22.07 -10.47 -3.86
CA THR A 91 20.94 -11.41 -3.71
C THR A 91 21.22 -12.51 -2.68
N SER A 92 22.00 -12.21 -1.64
CA SER A 92 22.21 -13.14 -0.53
C SER A 92 20.89 -13.53 0.15
N LYS A 93 20.83 -14.72 0.75
CA LYS A 93 19.62 -15.19 1.46
C LYS A 93 19.13 -14.19 2.51
N ALA A 94 20.06 -13.54 3.21
CA ALA A 94 19.73 -12.52 4.20
C ALA A 94 19.07 -11.29 3.56
N ASN A 95 19.59 -10.80 2.43
CA ASN A 95 19.04 -9.64 1.74
C ASN A 95 17.71 -9.94 1.04
N LEU A 96 17.54 -11.14 0.47
CA LEU A 96 16.24 -11.60 -0.03
C LEU A 96 15.19 -11.62 1.09
N ALA A 97 15.54 -12.16 2.27
CA ALA A 97 14.62 -12.18 3.41
C ALA A 97 14.23 -10.76 3.89
N ARG A 98 15.17 -9.81 3.83
CA ARG A 98 14.92 -8.40 4.22
C ARG A 98 13.90 -7.70 3.34
N VAL A 99 13.82 -8.05 2.06
CA VAL A 99 12.93 -7.38 1.11
C VAL A 99 11.75 -8.25 0.67
N ARG A 100 11.62 -9.47 1.18
CA ARG A 100 10.52 -10.40 0.84
C ARG A 100 9.16 -9.85 1.23
N HIS A 101 9.01 -9.46 2.49
CA HIS A 101 7.72 -9.15 3.08
C HIS A 101 7.52 -7.64 3.16
N GLY A 102 6.43 -7.18 2.57
CA GLY A 102 6.00 -5.80 2.58
C GLY A 102 4.57 -5.66 3.06
N LYS A 103 4.07 -4.44 2.95
CA LYS A 103 2.66 -4.09 3.11
C LYS A 103 2.35 -3.02 2.07
N SER A 104 1.22 -3.14 1.40
CA SER A 104 0.60 -1.97 0.77
C SER A 104 -0.09 -1.17 1.87
N VAL A 105 0.17 0.13 1.94
CA VAL A 105 -0.45 1.04 2.92
C VAL A 105 -1.12 2.18 2.20
N MET A 106 -2.25 2.64 2.75
CA MET A 106 -2.91 3.88 2.37
C MET A 106 -2.56 4.96 3.40
N PRO A 107 -1.52 5.77 3.20
CA PRO A 107 -1.15 6.83 4.12
C PRO A 107 -1.85 8.15 3.76
N THR A 108 -2.11 8.94 4.79
CA THR A 108 -2.45 10.36 4.67
C THR A 108 -1.44 11.18 5.45
N CYS A 109 -0.90 12.24 4.85
CA CYS A 109 0.11 13.08 5.49
C CYS A 109 0.07 14.51 4.95
N ARG A 110 0.76 15.43 5.63
CA ARG A 110 1.07 16.78 5.14
C ARG A 110 2.58 16.92 4.98
N PRO A 111 3.16 16.62 3.80
CA PRO A 111 4.61 16.55 3.63
C PRO A 111 5.30 17.91 3.83
N ALA A 112 4.60 19.02 3.56
CA ALA A 112 5.09 20.39 3.78
C ALA A 112 4.69 20.97 5.15
N GLY A 113 4.32 20.12 6.12
CA GLY A 113 3.90 20.54 7.46
C GLY A 113 2.43 20.97 7.55
N ALA A 114 1.98 21.37 8.74
CA ALA A 114 0.57 21.61 9.04
C ALA A 114 -0.11 22.68 8.15
N ALA A 115 0.64 23.67 7.68
CA ALA A 115 0.16 24.71 6.76
C ALA A 115 0.18 24.28 5.28
N GLY A 116 0.76 23.11 4.97
CA GLY A 116 0.86 22.57 3.63
C GLY A 116 -0.38 21.77 3.20
N GLY A 117 -0.39 21.42 1.91
CA GLY A 117 -1.40 20.54 1.33
C GLY A 117 -1.39 19.14 1.94
N GLU A 118 -2.57 18.54 2.00
CA GLU A 118 -2.73 17.14 2.40
C GLU A 118 -2.53 16.22 1.20
N VAL A 119 -1.83 15.11 1.41
CA VAL A 119 -1.62 14.05 0.43
C VAL A 119 -2.24 12.76 0.94
N VAL A 120 -3.10 12.17 0.13
CA VAL A 120 -3.64 10.81 0.32
C VAL A 120 -3.06 9.92 -0.77
N THR A 121 -2.46 8.80 -0.37
CA THR A 121 -1.91 7.82 -1.31
C THR A 121 -2.67 6.52 -1.17
N ILE A 122 -3.12 5.94 -2.28
CA ILE A 122 -3.92 4.69 -2.29
C ILE A 122 -3.06 3.45 -1.97
N GLY A 123 -1.80 3.45 -2.38
CA GLY A 123 -0.83 2.42 -1.98
C GLY A 123 -0.67 1.25 -2.94
N THR A 124 -1.33 1.27 -4.11
CA THR A 124 -1.32 0.19 -5.10
C THR A 124 -1.68 0.72 -6.48
N VAL A 125 -1.14 0.10 -7.54
CA VAL A 125 -1.50 0.40 -8.93
C VAL A 125 -2.89 -0.14 -9.28
N ASP A 126 -3.18 -1.35 -8.85
CA ASP A 126 -4.37 -2.11 -9.29
C ASP A 126 -5.70 -1.59 -8.72
N TRP A 127 -5.69 -0.52 -7.90
CA TRP A 127 -6.90 0.08 -7.32
C TRP A 127 -7.98 0.37 -8.36
N VAL A 128 -7.53 0.78 -9.56
CA VAL A 128 -8.39 1.17 -10.68
C VAL A 128 -9.32 0.05 -11.14
N PHE A 129 -8.95 -1.22 -10.95
CA PHE A 129 -9.79 -2.35 -11.36
C PHE A 129 -11.09 -2.43 -10.58
N GLY A 130 -11.12 -1.94 -9.34
CA GLY A 130 -12.34 -1.89 -8.55
C GLY A 130 -13.22 -0.66 -8.80
N LEU A 131 -12.74 0.36 -9.51
CA LEU A 131 -13.49 1.63 -9.64
C LEU A 131 -14.83 1.46 -10.37
N ALA A 132 -14.88 0.59 -11.37
CA ALA A 132 -16.10 0.37 -12.16
C ALA A 132 -17.03 -0.70 -11.58
N THR A 133 -16.48 -1.68 -10.87
CA THR A 133 -17.20 -2.89 -10.45
C THR A 133 -17.50 -2.92 -8.95
N ASN A 134 -16.76 -2.17 -8.14
CA ASN A 134 -16.86 -2.21 -6.69
C ASN A 134 -17.32 -0.87 -6.10
N PRO A 135 -18.58 -0.79 -5.61
CA PRO A 135 -19.12 0.44 -5.05
C PRO A 135 -18.33 1.00 -3.86
N ALA A 136 -17.70 0.14 -3.04
CA ALA A 136 -16.92 0.59 -1.89
C ALA A 136 -15.61 1.27 -2.35
N VAL A 137 -14.93 0.70 -3.35
CA VAL A 137 -13.71 1.28 -3.95
C VAL A 137 -14.04 2.63 -4.58
N ALA A 138 -15.08 2.71 -5.40
CA ALA A 138 -15.54 3.96 -6.00
C ALA A 138 -15.92 5.01 -4.93
N ARG A 139 -16.61 4.59 -3.86
CA ARG A 139 -17.00 5.48 -2.77
C ARG A 139 -15.79 6.01 -2.00
N VAL A 140 -14.81 5.17 -1.71
CA VAL A 140 -13.54 5.55 -1.07
C VAL A 140 -12.84 6.62 -1.90
N THR A 141 -12.69 6.40 -3.21
CA THR A 141 -12.08 7.38 -4.12
C THR A 141 -12.87 8.70 -4.15
N ALA A 142 -14.19 8.64 -4.29
CA ALA A 142 -15.03 9.84 -4.28
C ALA A 142 -14.87 10.63 -2.96
N LYS A 143 -14.83 9.95 -1.80
CA LYS A 143 -14.65 10.63 -0.51
C LYS A 143 -13.29 11.27 -0.31
N VAL A 144 -12.24 10.65 -0.85
CA VAL A 144 -10.91 11.28 -0.86
C VAL A 144 -10.94 12.56 -1.71
N LEU A 145 -11.55 12.50 -2.90
CA LEU A 145 -11.67 13.67 -3.78
C LEU A 145 -12.53 14.77 -3.15
N ASP A 146 -13.70 14.44 -2.62
CA ASP A 146 -14.60 15.37 -1.91
C ASP A 146 -13.85 16.09 -0.77
N HIS A 147 -13.04 15.35 0.00
CA HIS A 147 -12.26 15.90 1.13
C HIS A 147 -11.12 16.82 0.68
N LEU A 148 -10.47 16.52 -0.45
CA LEU A 148 -9.31 17.29 -0.93
C LEU A 148 -9.70 18.50 -1.78
N LEU A 149 -10.91 18.50 -2.37
CA LEU A 149 -11.40 19.57 -3.25
C LEU A 149 -12.36 20.54 -2.55
N GLY A 150 -12.89 20.16 -1.38
CA GLY A 150 -13.72 21.03 -0.52
C GLY A 150 -12.88 21.93 0.38
#